data_AF-A0A9D4R0Z6-F1
#
_entry.id   AF-A0A9D4R0Z6-F1
#
_cell.length_a   1.000
_cell.length_b   1.000
_cell.length_c   1.000
_cell.angle_alpha   90.00
_cell.angle_beta   90.00
_cell.angle_gamma   90.00
#
_symmetry.space_group_name_H-M   'P 1'
#
loop_
_entity.id
_entity.type
_entity.pdbx_description
1 polymer ?
#
loop_
_entity_poly.entity_id
_entity_poly.type
_entity_poly.pdbx_seq_one_letter_code
_entity_poly.pdbx_strand_id
1 'polypeptide(L)'
;MWVKGFNVGGLMGFNVGDLMGFNSNLHTLIRDNTFNINCTLIGDNTFNINCTLIGDNTFNINCTLIGDNTFNINCTLIGDNTFNINCTLIGDNTFNINCTLIGDNTFNINCTLIGDNTFNINCTLIGDNTFNINCTLIGDNTFNINCTLIGDNTFNINCTLIGDNTFNINCTLIRDNTFNINCTLIGDNTFNINCTLIGDNTFNINCTLIGDNTFNINCTLIGDNTFNINCTLIGDNTFNINCTLIGDNTFNINWIFAKNRLPFNENFARVESVLSDKSVQY
;
A
#
# COMPACT_ATOMS: atom_id res chain seq x y z
N MET A 1 10.06 -6.69 29.02
CA MET A 1 11.07 -7.79 29.08
C MET A 1 11.45 -8.12 27.65
N TRP A 2 12.72 -7.98 27.26
CA TRP A 2 13.15 -8.16 25.86
C TRP A 2 13.26 -9.66 25.52
N VAL A 3 12.53 -10.14 24.52
CA VAL A 3 12.70 -11.52 24.01
C VAL A 3 13.89 -11.52 23.05
N LYS A 4 15.03 -12.06 23.47
CA LYS A 4 16.20 -12.26 22.57
C LYS A 4 15.93 -13.46 21.65
N GLY A 5 16.21 -13.26 20.35
CA GLY A 5 16.00 -14.25 19.29
C GLY A 5 16.74 -15.57 19.53
N PHE A 6 16.04 -16.67 19.30
CA PHE A 6 16.61 -18.01 19.25
C PHE A 6 16.76 -18.43 17.78
N ASN A 7 17.89 -19.08 17.47
CA ASN A 7 18.15 -19.69 16.19
C ASN A 7 17.74 -21.17 16.28
N VAL A 8 16.53 -21.52 15.85
CA VAL A 8 16.09 -22.91 15.76
C VAL A 8 15.17 -23.05 14.54
N GLY A 9 15.50 -23.95 13.62
CA GLY A 9 14.58 -24.34 12.55
C GLY A 9 13.36 -25.04 13.14
N GLY A 10 12.16 -24.60 12.77
CA GLY A 10 10.88 -25.13 13.25
C GLY A 10 9.80 -24.05 13.40
N LEU A 11 8.57 -24.51 13.69
CA LEU A 11 7.41 -23.64 13.94
C LEU A 11 7.67 -22.77 15.20
N MET A 12 7.85 -21.45 15.05
CA MET A 12 8.01 -20.52 16.16
C MET A 12 6.73 -19.72 16.38
N GLY A 13 6.16 -19.80 17.58
CA GLY A 13 4.97 -19.06 18.00
C GLY A 13 5.28 -18.16 19.19
N PHE A 14 5.05 -16.84 19.07
CA PHE A 14 5.14 -15.89 20.19
C PHE A 14 3.75 -15.41 20.56
N ASN A 15 3.31 -15.63 21.80
CA ASN A 15 2.13 -14.96 22.37
C ASN A 15 2.63 -13.93 23.38
N VAL A 16 2.39 -12.64 23.10
CA VAL A 16 2.76 -11.53 23.99
C VAL A 16 1.50 -10.93 24.58
N GLY A 17 1.36 -10.97 25.91
CA GLY A 17 0.31 -10.30 26.66
C GLY A 17 0.89 -9.16 27.51
N ASP A 18 0.16 -8.03 27.56
CA ASP A 18 0.38 -6.83 28.38
C ASP A 18 1.84 -6.59 28.77
N LEU A 19 2.68 -6.26 27.79
CA LEU A 19 4.10 -6.00 28.00
C LEU A 19 4.48 -4.67 27.36
N MET A 20 5.30 -3.88 28.07
CA MET A 20 5.90 -2.60 27.63
C MET A 20 6.81 -2.75 26.39
N GLY A 21 6.22 -3.07 25.24
CA GLY A 21 6.88 -3.26 23.94
C GLY A 21 7.41 -4.67 23.65
N PHE A 22 7.51 -4.97 22.35
CA PHE A 22 8.09 -6.17 21.76
C PHE A 22 9.19 -5.78 20.77
N ASN A 23 10.33 -6.44 20.83
CA ASN A 23 11.36 -6.27 19.81
C ASN A 23 11.96 -7.64 19.49
N SER A 24 11.79 -8.08 18.25
CA SER A 24 12.42 -9.28 17.73
C SER A 24 13.38 -8.93 16.60
N ASN A 25 14.65 -9.31 16.78
CA ASN A 25 15.64 -9.32 15.71
C ASN A 25 15.94 -10.77 15.36
N LEU A 26 15.49 -11.20 14.19
CA LEU A 26 15.86 -12.49 13.61
C LEU A 26 17.00 -12.26 12.62
N HIS A 27 18.23 -12.58 13.04
CA HIS A 27 19.37 -12.58 12.13
C HIS A 27 19.18 -13.63 11.03
N THR A 28 19.76 -13.36 9.85
CA THR A 28 19.60 -14.12 8.60
C THR A 28 19.35 -15.60 8.82
N LEU A 29 18.15 -16.07 8.51
CA LEU A 29 17.79 -17.47 8.50
C LEU A 29 17.85 -18.01 7.07
N ILE A 30 18.61 -19.09 6.88
CA ILE A 30 18.86 -19.71 5.57
C ILE A 30 18.30 -21.14 5.58
N ARG A 31 16.98 -21.27 5.78
CA ARG A 31 16.19 -22.53 5.82
C ARG A 31 14.70 -22.18 5.70
N ASP A 32 13.88 -23.18 5.44
CA ASP A 32 12.42 -23.08 5.44
C ASP A 32 11.89 -23.00 6.89
N ASN A 33 11.02 -22.04 7.16
CA ASN A 33 10.48 -21.82 8.51
C ASN A 33 9.04 -21.32 8.48
N THR A 34 8.36 -21.49 9.62
CA THR A 34 7.08 -20.85 9.88
C THR A 34 7.16 -20.07 11.18
N PHE A 35 6.90 -18.76 11.09
CA PHE A 35 6.84 -17.85 12.22
C PHE A 35 5.42 -17.35 12.42
N ASN A 36 4.95 -17.40 13.65
CA ASN A 36 3.66 -16.85 14.06
C ASN A 36 3.90 -15.95 15.27
N ILE A 37 3.46 -14.69 15.19
CA ILE A 37 3.46 -13.76 16.31
C ILE A 37 2.01 -13.35 16.54
N ASN A 38 1.48 -13.64 17.72
CA ASN A 38 0.22 -13.07 18.17
C ASN A 38 0.47 -12.16 19.36
N CYS A 39 -0.02 -10.93 19.30
CA CYS A 39 0.18 -9.97 20.37
C CYS A 39 -1.07 -9.16 20.71
N THR A 40 -1.27 -8.92 22.00
CA THR A 40 -2.23 -7.93 22.49
C THR A 40 -1.50 -7.05 23.49
N LEU A 41 -1.33 -5.77 23.13
CA LEU A 41 -0.64 -4.78 23.97
C LEU A 41 -1.62 -3.65 24.31
N ILE A 42 -1.68 -3.32 25.59
CA ILE A 42 -2.48 -2.22 26.14
C ILE A 42 -1.53 -1.19 26.74
N GLY A 43 -1.81 0.09 26.51
CA GLY A 43 -0.97 1.22 26.86
C GLY A 43 0.01 1.58 25.74
N ASP A 44 0.91 2.49 26.03
CA ASP A 44 1.84 3.01 25.03
C ASP A 44 3.02 2.04 24.85
N ASN A 45 3.17 1.48 23.65
CA ASN A 45 4.16 0.44 23.37
C ASN A 45 4.91 0.65 22.05
N THR A 46 6.05 -0.02 21.94
CA THR A 46 6.78 -0.16 20.68
C THR A 46 6.90 -1.63 20.31
N PHE A 47 6.47 -1.97 19.10
CA PHE A 47 6.57 -3.29 18.50
C PHE A 47 7.52 -3.23 17.29
N ASN A 48 8.62 -3.96 17.33
CA ASN A 48 9.61 -3.97 16.25
C ASN A 48 9.92 -5.41 15.81
N ILE A 49 9.90 -5.65 14.51
CA ILE A 49 10.40 -6.88 13.89
C ILE A 49 11.45 -6.51 12.86
N ASN A 50 12.64 -7.12 12.96
CA ASN A 50 13.63 -7.10 11.90
C ASN A 50 13.99 -8.54 11.51
N CYS A 51 13.91 -8.88 10.22
CA CYS A 51 14.29 -10.20 9.75
C CYS A 51 14.92 -10.21 8.35
N THR A 52 15.78 -11.20 8.12
CA THR A 52 16.22 -11.60 6.78
C THR A 52 16.00 -13.10 6.64
N LEU A 53 15.24 -13.51 5.64
CA LEU A 53 14.85 -14.90 5.41
C LEU A 53 15.23 -15.32 4.00
N ILE A 54 15.85 -16.49 3.87
CA ILE A 54 16.23 -17.11 2.61
C ILE A 54 15.69 -18.54 2.60
N GLY A 55 14.98 -18.91 1.53
CA GLY A 55 14.29 -20.19 1.37
C GLY A 55 12.78 -20.02 1.42
N ASP A 56 12.07 -21.10 1.76
CA ASP A 56 10.61 -21.12 1.68
C ASP A 56 10.01 -20.85 3.06
N ASN A 57 9.63 -19.60 3.33
CA ASN A 57 9.18 -19.21 4.68
C ASN A 57 7.75 -18.69 4.70
N THR A 58 7.07 -18.95 5.81
CA THR A 58 5.80 -18.32 6.15
C THR A 58 5.95 -17.48 7.42
N PHE A 59 5.49 -16.24 7.38
CA PHE A 59 5.50 -15.32 8.52
C PHE A 59 4.10 -14.75 8.73
N ASN A 60 3.52 -14.96 9.91
CA ASN A 60 2.21 -14.42 10.26
C ASN A 60 2.32 -13.55 11.51
N ILE A 61 1.79 -12.34 11.44
CA ILE A 61 1.65 -11.45 12.59
C ILE A 61 0.17 -11.15 12.77
N ASN A 62 -0.37 -11.42 13.95
CA ASN A 62 -1.70 -11.00 14.35
C ASN A 62 -1.60 -10.15 15.62
N CYS A 63 -1.87 -8.85 15.53
CA CYS A 63 -1.66 -7.96 16.67
C CYS A 63 -2.84 -7.03 16.93
N THR A 64 -3.11 -6.79 18.20
CA THR A 64 -4.02 -5.74 18.68
C THR A 64 -3.24 -4.80 19.59
N LEU A 65 -3.23 -3.52 19.25
CA LEU A 65 -2.48 -2.47 19.93
C LEU A 65 -3.49 -1.40 20.37
N ILE A 66 -3.55 -1.12 21.66
CA ILE A 66 -4.46 -0.13 22.24
C ILE A 66 -3.64 0.87 23.04
N GLY A 67 -3.72 2.16 22.71
CA GLY A 67 -2.89 3.25 23.26
C GLY A 67 -2.03 3.89 22.17
N ASP A 68 -1.05 4.69 22.56
CA ASP A 68 -0.19 5.37 21.59
C ASP A 68 1.01 4.48 21.27
N ASN A 69 0.95 3.78 20.13
CA ASN A 69 1.93 2.75 19.80
C ASN A 69 2.73 3.04 18.53
N THR A 70 3.92 2.45 18.47
CA THR A 70 4.71 2.37 17.25
C THR A 70 4.89 0.91 16.85
N PHE A 71 4.54 0.56 15.62
CA PHE A 71 4.70 -0.76 15.04
C PHE A 71 5.62 -0.67 13.82
N ASN A 72 6.79 -1.31 13.86
CA ASN A 72 7.75 -1.31 12.76
C ASN A 72 8.10 -2.74 12.34
N ILE A 73 8.09 -2.98 11.03
CA ILE A 73 8.62 -4.20 10.42
C ILE A 73 9.66 -3.81 9.39
N ASN A 74 10.86 -4.38 9.50
CA ASN A 74 11.85 -4.34 8.44
C ASN A 74 12.20 -5.78 8.02
N CYS A 75 11.94 -6.14 6.77
CA CYS A 75 12.22 -7.50 6.31
C CYS A 75 12.87 -7.58 4.92
N THR A 76 13.75 -8.56 4.74
CA THR A 76 14.25 -8.99 3.44
C THR A 76 13.91 -10.47 3.27
N LEU A 77 13.13 -10.80 2.24
CA LEU A 77 12.72 -12.17 1.92
C LEU A 77 13.29 -12.55 0.55
N ILE A 78 13.95 -13.70 0.48
CA ILE A 78 14.55 -14.24 -0.75
C ILE A 78 14.09 -15.69 -0.93
N GLY A 79 13.53 -16.02 -2.09
CA GLY A 79 12.92 -17.34 -2.38
C GLY A 79 11.40 -17.26 -2.33
N ASP A 80 10.75 -18.36 -1.96
CA ASP A 80 9.30 -18.49 -2.06
C ASP A 80 8.64 -18.25 -0.70
N ASN A 81 8.30 -17.01 -0.39
CA ASN A 81 7.84 -16.64 0.96
C ASN A 81 6.40 -16.12 0.99
N THR A 82 5.73 -16.37 2.11
CA THR A 82 4.43 -15.77 2.44
C THR A 82 4.56 -14.94 3.71
N PHE A 83 4.17 -13.67 3.66
CA PHE A 83 4.18 -12.76 4.80
C PHE A 83 2.79 -12.16 5.00
N ASN A 84 2.16 -12.43 6.14
CA ASN A 84 0.83 -11.93 6.47
C ASN A 84 0.89 -11.09 7.74
N ILE A 85 0.29 -9.90 7.69
CA ILE A 85 0.11 -9.01 8.82
C ILE A 85 -1.38 -8.74 8.97
N ASN A 86 -1.95 -9.08 10.12
CA ASN A 86 -3.30 -8.70 10.50
C ASN A 86 -3.22 -7.87 11.78
N CYS A 87 -3.54 -6.57 11.70
CA CYS A 87 -3.40 -5.68 12.85
C CYS A 87 -4.66 -4.86 13.13
N THR A 88 -4.93 -4.62 14.40
CA THR A 88 -5.90 -3.62 14.88
C THR A 88 -5.17 -2.64 15.78
N LEU A 89 -5.18 -1.36 15.40
CA LEU A 89 -4.52 -0.26 16.12
C LEU A 89 -5.59 0.73 16.56
N ILE A 90 -5.63 1.02 17.87
CA ILE A 90 -6.57 1.97 18.47
C ILE A 90 -5.78 2.98 19.30
N GLY A 91 -5.95 4.27 19.02
CA GLY A 91 -5.18 5.38 19.61
C GLY A 91 -4.32 6.08 18.57
N ASP A 92 -3.33 6.86 19.02
CA ASP A 92 -2.46 7.60 18.12
C ASP A 92 -1.24 6.75 17.78
N ASN A 93 -1.26 6.09 16.62
CA ASN A 93 -0.26 5.09 16.28
C ASN A 93 0.54 5.41 15.02
N THR A 94 1.77 4.91 15.01
CA THR A 94 2.61 4.86 13.82
C THR A 94 2.82 3.41 13.40
N PHE A 95 2.53 3.09 12.14
CA PHE A 95 2.72 1.77 11.56
C PHE A 95 3.63 1.89 10.34
N ASN A 96 4.83 1.29 10.40
CA ASN A 96 5.80 1.33 9.32
C ASN A 96 6.19 -0.09 8.88
N ILE A 97 6.19 -0.31 7.57
CA ILE A 97 6.75 -1.52 6.96
C ILE A 97 7.79 -1.10 5.94
N ASN A 98 9.00 -1.64 6.06
CA ASN A 98 10.00 -1.60 5.01
C ASN A 98 10.32 -3.04 4.59
N CYS A 99 10.07 -3.40 3.34
CA CYS A 99 10.35 -4.74 2.86
C CYS A 99 11.09 -4.79 1.52
N THR A 100 11.89 -5.83 1.35
CA THR A 100 12.49 -6.22 0.07
C THR A 100 12.17 -7.68 -0.19
N LEU A 101 11.51 -7.95 -1.31
CA LEU A 101 11.05 -9.28 -1.71
C LEU A 101 11.75 -9.66 -3.03
N ILE A 102 12.41 -10.80 -3.06
CA ILE A 102 13.13 -11.31 -4.23
C ILE A 102 12.74 -12.77 -4.46
N GLY A 103 12.25 -13.10 -5.66
CA GLY A 103 11.69 -14.42 -6.00
C GLY A 103 10.17 -14.39 -6.00
N ASP A 104 9.55 -15.50 -5.59
CA ASP A 104 8.11 -15.70 -5.73
C ASP A 104 7.42 -15.50 -4.37
N ASN A 105 7.13 -14.25 -4.01
CA ASN A 105 6.61 -13.93 -2.68
C ASN A 105 5.17 -13.44 -2.69
N THR A 106 4.45 -13.75 -1.62
CA THR A 106 3.15 -13.17 -1.29
C THR A 106 3.27 -12.35 -0.01
N PHE A 107 2.85 -11.08 -0.05
CA PHE A 107 2.83 -10.18 1.09
C PHE A 107 1.42 -9.60 1.26
N ASN A 108 0.78 -9.88 2.39
CA ASN A 108 -0.57 -9.40 2.70
C ASN A 108 -0.57 -8.59 3.98
N ILE A 109 -1.21 -7.42 3.93
CA ILE A 109 -1.45 -6.57 5.10
C ILE A 109 -2.95 -6.33 5.20
N ASN A 110 -3.54 -6.70 6.33
CA ASN A 110 -4.91 -6.37 6.68
C ASN A 110 -4.90 -5.56 7.97
N CYS A 111 -5.29 -4.29 7.91
CA CYS A 111 -5.22 -3.42 9.07
C CYS A 111 -6.52 -2.65 9.33
N THR A 112 -6.88 -2.50 10.60
CA THR A 112 -7.89 -1.55 11.06
C THR A 112 -7.23 -0.54 11.99
N LEU A 113 -7.28 0.73 11.63
CA LEU A 113 -6.68 1.84 12.37
C LEU A 113 -7.80 2.80 12.82
N ILE A 114 -7.85 3.09 14.12
CA ILE A 114 -8.84 3.98 14.73
C ILE A 114 -8.10 5.01 15.58
N GLY A 115 -8.31 6.30 15.32
CA GLY A 115 -7.60 7.42 15.94
C GLY A 115 -6.70 8.12 14.93
N ASP A 116 -5.74 8.91 15.41
CA ASP A 116 -4.86 9.69 14.54
C ASP A 116 -3.60 8.87 14.23
N ASN A 117 -3.57 8.26 13.04
CA ASN A 117 -2.51 7.30 12.72
C ASN A 117 -1.70 7.70 11.50
N THR A 118 -0.43 7.31 11.54
CA THR A 118 0.46 7.35 10.37
C THR A 118 0.77 5.92 9.94
N PHE A 119 0.52 5.62 8.67
CA PHE A 119 0.78 4.31 8.07
C PHE A 119 1.70 4.47 6.86
N ASN A 120 2.90 3.90 6.93
CA ASN A 120 3.89 3.97 5.86
C ASN A 120 4.31 2.57 5.41
N ILE A 121 4.31 2.34 4.10
CA ILE A 121 4.89 1.15 3.48
C ILE A 121 5.94 1.60 2.48
N ASN A 122 7.16 1.08 2.61
CA ASN A 122 8.16 1.13 1.57
C ASN A 122 8.51 -0.29 1.15
N CYS A 123 8.35 -0.62 -0.13
CA CYS A 123 8.63 -1.96 -0.62
C CYS A 123 9.40 -1.98 -1.93
N THR A 124 10.27 -2.98 -2.09
CA THR A 124 10.92 -3.32 -3.35
C THR A 124 10.64 -4.78 -3.66
N LEU A 125 10.03 -5.05 -4.81
CA LEU A 125 9.61 -6.37 -5.26
C LEU A 125 10.36 -6.71 -6.56
N ILE A 126 11.02 -7.85 -6.59
CA ILE A 126 11.80 -8.34 -7.74
C ILE A 126 11.44 -9.80 -8.00
N GLY A 127 11.01 -10.12 -9.22
CA GLY A 127 10.50 -11.45 -9.59
C GLY A 127 8.97 -11.46 -9.66
N ASP A 128 8.37 -12.58 -9.26
CA ASP A 128 6.94 -12.84 -9.44
C ASP A 128 6.22 -12.71 -8.09
N ASN A 129 5.92 -11.48 -7.68
CA ASN A 129 5.38 -11.21 -6.34
C ASN A 129 3.94 -10.73 -6.37
N THR A 130 3.20 -11.08 -5.32
CA THR A 130 1.88 -10.52 -5.01
C THR A 130 1.94 -9.71 -3.72
N PHE A 131 1.50 -8.46 -3.78
CA PHE A 131 1.40 -7.57 -2.62
C PHE A 131 -0.02 -7.04 -2.46
N ASN A 132 -0.66 -7.33 -1.33
CA ASN A 132 -2.02 -6.88 -1.05
C ASN A 132 -2.06 -6.08 0.23
N ILE A 133 -2.72 -4.92 0.18
CA ILE A 133 -3.03 -4.10 1.36
C ILE A 133 -4.53 -3.93 1.42
N ASN A 134 -5.14 -4.37 2.51
CA ASN A 134 -6.53 -4.07 2.85
C ASN A 134 -6.55 -3.26 4.14
N CYS A 135 -7.09 -2.05 4.09
CA CYS A 135 -7.12 -1.20 5.28
C CYS A 135 -8.45 -0.48 5.49
N THR A 136 -8.81 -0.34 6.77
CA THR A 136 -9.90 0.53 7.22
C THR A 136 -9.32 1.55 8.19
N LEU A 137 -9.41 2.83 7.86
CA LEU A 137 -8.86 3.95 8.61
C LEU A 137 -10.02 4.85 9.04
N ILE A 138 -10.07 5.16 10.34
CA ILE A 138 -11.09 6.03 10.94
C ILE A 138 -10.38 7.06 11.81
N GLY A 139 -10.60 8.35 11.54
CA GLY A 139 -9.93 9.48 12.22
C GLY A 139 -9.03 10.25 11.25
N ASP A 140 -8.09 11.03 11.79
CA ASP A 140 -7.21 11.86 10.98
C ASP A 140 -5.93 11.08 10.66
N ASN A 141 -5.87 10.48 9.48
CA ASN A 141 -4.78 9.56 9.14
C ASN A 141 -3.94 10.01 7.96
N THR A 142 -2.66 9.69 8.02
CA THR A 142 -1.74 9.78 6.88
C THR A 142 -1.35 8.38 6.45
N PHE A 143 -1.51 8.10 5.16
CA PHE A 143 -1.18 6.81 4.56
C PHE A 143 -0.24 7.02 3.37
N ASN A 144 0.97 6.48 3.45
CA ASN A 144 1.96 6.58 2.39
C ASN A 144 2.42 5.20 1.92
N ILE A 145 2.41 4.97 0.62
CA ILE A 145 3.04 3.80 0.00
C ILE A 145 4.08 4.28 -0.98
N ASN A 146 5.30 3.78 -0.84
CA ASN A 146 6.33 3.86 -1.87
C ASN A 146 6.71 2.44 -2.30
N CYS A 147 6.60 2.15 -3.60
CA CYS A 147 6.92 0.82 -4.10
C CYS A 147 7.73 0.85 -5.40
N THR A 148 8.68 -0.07 -5.51
CA THR A 148 9.38 -0.38 -6.77
C THR A 148 9.13 -1.84 -7.12
N LEU A 149 8.55 -2.11 -8.27
CA LEU A 149 8.18 -3.43 -8.76
C LEU A 149 8.95 -3.72 -10.06
N ILE A 150 9.65 -4.85 -10.10
CA ILE A 150 10.46 -5.27 -11.25
C ILE A 150 10.18 -6.74 -11.54
N GLY A 151 9.74 -7.05 -12.76
CA GLY A 151 9.30 -8.41 -13.14
C GLY A 151 7.79 -8.50 -13.20
N ASP A 152 7.23 -9.65 -12.83
CA ASP A 152 5.84 -9.98 -13.07
C ASP A 152 5.04 -9.87 -11.76
N ASN A 153 4.78 -8.64 -11.31
CA ASN A 153 4.20 -8.39 -9.99
C ASN A 153 2.75 -7.93 -10.04
N THR A 154 1.99 -8.31 -9.01
CA THR A 154 0.65 -7.78 -8.74
C THR A 154 0.65 -7.01 -7.44
N PHE A 155 0.19 -5.76 -7.46
CA PHE A 155 0.03 -4.91 -6.30
C PHE A 155 -1.42 -4.44 -6.18
N ASN A 156 -2.08 -4.76 -5.08
CA ASN A 156 -3.46 -4.36 -4.83
C ASN A 156 -3.56 -3.58 -3.53
N ILE A 157 -4.27 -2.45 -3.58
CA ILE A 157 -4.65 -1.68 -2.39
C ILE A 157 -6.16 -1.58 -2.37
N ASN A 158 -6.78 -2.03 -1.29
CA ASN A 158 -8.19 -1.80 -1.01
C ASN A 158 -8.29 -1.02 0.30
N CYS A 159 -8.85 0.18 0.25
CA CYS A 159 -8.92 1.03 1.43
C CYS A 159 -10.31 1.66 1.63
N THR A 160 -10.71 1.77 2.90
CA THR A 160 -11.85 2.58 3.34
C THR A 160 -11.35 3.60 4.35
N LEU A 161 -11.48 4.88 4.02
CA LEU A 161 -10.99 6.02 4.80
C LEU A 161 -12.19 6.86 5.22
N ILE A 162 -12.28 7.14 6.52
CA ILE A 162 -13.34 7.95 7.12
C ILE A 162 -12.70 9.02 8.02
N GLY A 163 -12.97 10.29 7.76
CA GLY A 163 -12.36 11.44 8.46
C GLY A 163 -11.44 12.23 7.54
N ASP A 164 -10.52 12.99 8.12
CA ASP A 164 -9.63 13.87 7.37
C ASP A 164 -8.32 13.14 7.06
N ASN A 165 -8.20 12.59 5.86
CA ASN A 165 -7.07 11.71 5.53
C ASN A 165 -6.23 12.22 4.37
N THR A 166 -4.93 11.97 4.47
CA THR A 166 -3.99 12.12 3.36
C THR A 166 -3.51 10.76 2.91
N PHE A 167 -3.63 10.48 1.62
CA PHE A 167 -3.22 9.22 1.02
C PHE A 167 -2.28 9.49 -0.15
N ASN A 168 -1.04 9.01 -0.05
CA ASN A 168 -0.02 9.17 -1.08
C ASN A 168 0.50 7.82 -1.56
N ILE A 169 0.54 7.62 -2.86
CA ILE A 169 1.21 6.49 -3.49
C ILE A 169 2.28 7.02 -4.43
N ASN A 170 3.50 6.54 -4.28
CA ASN A 170 4.53 6.66 -5.29
C ASN A 170 4.96 5.27 -5.75
N CYS A 171 4.83 4.99 -7.04
CA CYS A 171 5.21 3.68 -7.57
C CYS A 171 6.07 3.77 -8.83
N THR A 172 7.00 2.83 -8.94
CA THR A 172 7.75 2.55 -10.17
C THR A 172 7.54 1.10 -10.54
N LEU A 173 7.00 0.86 -11.73
CA LEU A 173 6.69 -0.45 -12.28
C LEU A 173 7.52 -0.67 -13.53
N ILE A 174 8.23 -1.80 -13.59
CA ILE A 174 9.13 -2.14 -14.69
C ILE A 174 8.85 -3.57 -15.14
N ARG A 175 8.67 -3.77 -16.45
CA ARG A 175 8.21 -5.01 -17.12
C ARG A 175 6.70 -5.19 -16.97
N ASP A 176 6.25 -6.35 -16.48
CA ASP A 176 4.87 -6.79 -16.67
C ASP A 176 4.13 -6.75 -15.33
N ASN A 177 3.67 -5.57 -14.90
CA ASN A 177 3.06 -5.41 -13.59
C ASN A 177 1.59 -5.01 -13.67
N THR A 178 0.83 -5.44 -12.67
CA THR A 178 -0.52 -4.96 -12.42
C THR A 178 -0.58 -4.21 -11.10
N PHE A 179 -1.10 -2.99 -11.12
CA PHE A 179 -1.31 -2.16 -9.94
C PHE A 179 -2.78 -1.74 -9.86
N ASN A 180 -3.47 -2.15 -8.80
CA ASN A 180 -4.87 -1.81 -8.59
C ASN A 180 -5.05 -1.06 -7.27
N ILE A 181 -5.82 0.01 -7.32
CA ILE A 181 -6.28 0.73 -6.13
C ILE A 181 -7.81 0.76 -6.15
N ASN A 182 -8.43 0.25 -5.10
CA ASN A 182 -9.85 0.41 -4.86
C ASN A 182 -10.05 1.18 -3.56
N CYS A 183 -10.69 2.35 -3.63
CA CYS A 183 -10.77 3.25 -2.48
C CYS A 183 -12.19 3.75 -2.22
N THR A 184 -12.60 3.82 -0.95
CA THR A 184 -13.79 4.55 -0.51
C THR A 184 -13.36 5.61 0.49
N LEU A 185 -13.57 6.88 0.15
CA LEU A 185 -13.15 8.04 0.93
C LEU A 185 -14.39 8.81 1.38
N ILE A 186 -14.50 9.06 2.68
CA ILE A 186 -15.60 9.80 3.29
C ILE A 186 -15.01 10.88 4.21
N GLY A 187 -15.34 12.15 3.96
CA GLY A 187 -14.78 13.30 4.68
C GLY A 187 -13.85 14.13 3.80
N ASP A 188 -12.96 14.90 4.43
CA ASP A 188 -12.07 15.81 3.72
C ASP A 188 -10.74 15.12 3.43
N ASN A 189 -10.57 14.62 2.21
CA ASN A 189 -9.42 13.79 1.89
C ASN A 189 -8.56 14.35 0.77
N THR A 190 -7.25 14.15 0.90
CA THR A 190 -6.28 14.39 -0.18
C THR A 190 -5.70 13.06 -0.64
N PHE A 191 -5.75 12.82 -1.93
CA PHE A 191 -5.27 11.60 -2.55
C PHE A 191 -4.30 11.93 -3.68
N ASN A 192 -3.04 11.51 -3.56
CA ASN A 192 -2.01 11.76 -4.54
C ASN A 192 -1.41 10.44 -5.03
N ILE A 193 -1.31 10.28 -6.35
CA ILE A 193 -0.57 9.18 -6.97
C ILE A 193 0.49 9.76 -7.88
N ASN A 194 1.72 9.31 -7.71
CA ASN A 194 2.77 9.49 -8.71
C ASN A 194 3.24 8.12 -9.17
N CYS A 195 3.15 7.84 -10.47
CA CYS A 195 3.55 6.56 -11.01
C CYS A 195 4.46 6.69 -12.24
N THR A 196 5.45 5.81 -12.32
CA THR A 196 6.26 5.58 -13.52
C THR A 196 6.11 4.14 -13.94
N LEU A 197 5.63 3.92 -15.16
CA LEU A 197 5.35 2.61 -15.74
C LEU A 197 6.24 2.42 -16.98
N ILE A 198 7.00 1.33 -17.01
CA ILE A 198 7.91 0.99 -18.11
C ILE A 198 7.70 -0.48 -18.51
N GLY A 199 7.38 -0.75 -19.77
CA GLY A 199 7.04 -2.09 -20.26
C GLY A 199 5.53 -2.28 -20.41
N ASP A 200 5.04 -3.46 -20.06
CA ASP A 200 3.65 -3.87 -20.32
C ASP A 200 2.87 -3.88 -19.00
N ASN A 201 2.49 -2.69 -18.52
CA ASN A 201 1.85 -2.55 -17.21
C ASN A 201 0.38 -2.19 -17.28
N THR A 202 -0.39 -2.65 -16.30
CA THR A 202 -1.77 -2.23 -16.07
C THR A 202 -1.87 -1.47 -14.76
N PHE A 203 -2.47 -0.28 -14.78
CA PHE A 203 -2.71 0.55 -13.60
C PHE A 203 -4.20 0.92 -13.53
N ASN A 204 -4.89 0.47 -12.49
CA ASN A 204 -6.32 0.72 -12.31
C ASN A 204 -6.57 1.45 -11.00
N ILE A 205 -7.41 2.48 -11.05
CA ILE A 205 -7.96 3.12 -9.87
C ILE A 205 -9.48 3.07 -9.95
N ASN A 206 -10.12 2.51 -8.91
CA ASN A 206 -11.56 2.60 -8.74
C ASN A 206 -11.86 3.25 -7.40
N CYS A 207 -12.54 4.41 -7.40
CA CYS A 207 -12.79 5.12 -6.16
C CYS A 207 -14.21 5.63 -6.00
N THR A 208 -14.68 5.69 -4.76
CA THR A 208 -15.89 6.39 -4.35
C THR A 208 -15.49 7.49 -3.38
N LEU A 209 -15.79 8.75 -3.70
CA LEU A 209 -15.42 9.92 -2.91
C LEU A 209 -16.69 10.65 -2.46
N ILE A 210 -16.78 10.89 -1.15
CA ILE A 210 -17.91 11.56 -0.50
C ILE A 210 -17.36 12.65 0.43
N GLY A 211 -17.72 13.91 0.18
CA GLY A 211 -17.22 15.07 0.93
C GLY A 211 -16.26 15.93 0.10
N ASP A 212 -15.38 16.67 0.76
CA ASP A 212 -14.49 17.63 0.11
C ASP A 212 -13.14 16.98 -0.21
N ASN A 213 -12.95 16.51 -1.44
CA ASN A 213 -11.79 15.71 -1.80
C ASN A 213 -10.91 16.36 -2.86
N THR A 214 -9.59 16.23 -2.70
CA THR A 214 -8.60 16.58 -3.72
C THR A 214 -7.91 15.32 -4.21
N PHE A 215 -7.84 15.16 -5.53
CA PHE A 215 -7.28 13.97 -6.14
C PHE A 215 -6.30 14.35 -7.25
N ASN A 216 -5.02 14.04 -7.05
CA ASN A 216 -3.95 14.35 -7.97
C ASN A 216 -3.28 13.09 -8.48
N ILE A 217 -3.07 13.00 -9.78
CA ILE A 217 -2.34 11.90 -10.42
C ILE A 217 -1.28 12.50 -11.33
N ASN A 218 -0.04 12.06 -11.15
CA ASN A 218 1.01 12.30 -12.13
C ASN A 218 1.56 10.96 -12.62
N CYS A 219 1.54 10.74 -13.92
CA CYS A 219 1.93 9.47 -14.51
C CYS A 219 2.94 9.64 -15.66
N THR A 220 3.94 8.77 -15.72
CA THR A 220 4.83 8.62 -16.89
C THR A 220 4.75 7.19 -17.36
N LEU A 221 4.30 6.98 -18.60
CA LEU A 221 4.09 5.66 -19.18
C LEU A 221 4.99 5.49 -20.41
N ILE A 222 5.76 4.42 -20.43
CA ILE A 222 6.69 4.06 -21.50
C ILE A 222 6.47 2.59 -21.89
N GLY A 223 6.19 2.31 -23.16
CA GLY A 223 5.86 0.96 -23.64
C GLY A 223 4.36 0.76 -23.80
N ASP A 224 3.88 -0.45 -23.53
CA ASP A 224 2.51 -0.88 -23.82
C ASP A 224 1.68 -0.91 -22.54
N ASN A 225 1.30 0.26 -22.03
CA ASN A 225 0.64 0.36 -20.73
C ASN A 225 -0.86 0.62 -20.86
N THR A 226 -1.64 0.08 -19.93
CA THR A 226 -3.05 0.41 -19.75
C THR A 226 -3.23 1.16 -18.44
N PHE A 227 -3.91 2.30 -18.49
CA PHE A 227 -4.19 3.12 -17.31
C PHE A 227 -5.68 3.47 -17.26
N ASN A 228 -6.37 3.01 -16.22
CA ASN A 228 -7.81 3.18 -16.05
C ASN A 228 -8.14 3.88 -14.73
N ILE A 229 -9.05 4.85 -14.79
CA ILE A 229 -9.65 5.50 -13.62
C ILE A 229 -11.16 5.39 -13.72
N ASN A 230 -11.81 4.86 -12.68
CA ASN A 230 -13.26 4.91 -12.53
C ASN A 230 -13.60 5.50 -11.17
N CYS A 231 -14.31 6.62 -11.14
CA CYS A 231 -14.62 7.29 -9.88
C CYS A 231 -16.08 7.71 -9.79
N THR A 232 -16.68 7.50 -8.61
CA THR A 232 -18.00 8.03 -8.24
C THR A 232 -17.83 9.13 -7.22
N LEU A 233 -18.50 10.28 -7.44
CA LEU A 233 -18.23 11.53 -6.75
C LEU A 233 -19.51 12.12 -6.15
N ILE A 234 -19.44 12.50 -4.87
CA ILE A 234 -20.48 13.17 -4.10
C ILE A 234 -19.82 14.29 -3.27
N GLY A 235 -20.28 15.54 -3.40
CA GLY A 235 -19.69 16.70 -2.70
C GLY A 235 -18.69 17.48 -3.56
N ASP A 236 -17.86 18.31 -2.93
CA ASP A 236 -16.92 19.20 -3.63
C ASP A 236 -15.61 18.46 -3.91
N ASN A 237 -15.32 18.21 -5.18
CA ASN A 237 -14.17 17.39 -5.56
C ASN A 237 -13.29 18.12 -6.59
N THR A 238 -11.99 18.12 -6.36
CA THR A 238 -10.98 18.68 -7.28
C THR A 238 -10.11 17.57 -7.85
N PHE A 239 -9.89 17.60 -9.17
CA PHE A 239 -9.08 16.61 -9.87
C PHE A 239 -7.96 17.29 -10.67
N ASN A 240 -6.76 16.70 -10.61
CA ASN A 240 -5.65 17.08 -11.48
C ASN A 240 -4.94 15.82 -11.96
N ILE A 241 -4.82 15.63 -13.26
CA ILE A 241 -4.21 14.45 -13.85
C ILE A 241 -3.20 14.90 -14.89
N ASN A 242 -1.92 14.59 -14.70
CA ASN A 242 -0.87 14.94 -15.66
C ASN A 242 -0.16 13.66 -16.09
N CYS A 243 -0.11 13.41 -17.40
CA CYS A 243 0.43 12.18 -17.90
C CYS A 243 1.32 12.38 -19.13
N THR A 244 2.49 11.75 -19.10
CA THR A 244 3.43 11.69 -20.22
C THR A 244 3.39 10.30 -20.81
N LEU A 245 3.17 10.19 -22.12
CA LEU A 245 2.98 8.91 -22.81
C LEU A 245 4.02 8.71 -23.92
N ILE A 246 4.68 7.55 -23.93
CA ILE A 246 5.63 7.10 -24.95
C ILE A 246 5.35 5.63 -25.28
N GLY A 247 5.10 5.29 -26.55
CA GLY A 247 4.70 3.93 -26.95
C GLY A 247 3.18 3.73 -26.96
N ASP A 248 2.74 2.47 -27.04
CA ASP A 248 1.34 2.10 -27.25
C ASP A 248 0.56 2.08 -25.93
N ASN A 249 0.16 3.26 -25.47
CA ASN A 249 -0.52 3.41 -24.19
C ASN A 249 -2.03 3.60 -24.36
N THR A 250 -2.81 2.89 -23.55
CA THR A 250 -4.26 3.07 -23.43
C THR A 250 -4.58 3.82 -22.14
N PHE A 251 -5.40 4.86 -22.24
CA PHE A 251 -5.77 5.71 -21.11
C PHE A 251 -7.28 5.92 -21.07
N ASN A 252 -7.94 5.39 -20.03
CA ASN A 252 -9.39 5.49 -19.87
C ASN A 252 -9.73 6.18 -18.54
N ILE A 253 -10.60 7.18 -18.58
CA ILE A 253 -11.11 7.84 -17.39
C ILE A 253 -12.63 7.90 -17.46
N ASN A 254 -13.28 7.48 -16.37
CA ASN A 254 -14.71 7.52 -16.20
C ASN A 254 -15.08 8.17 -14.86
N TRP A 255 -15.94 9.20 -14.92
CA TRP A 255 -16.44 9.92 -13.75
C TRP A 255 -17.96 9.84 -13.67
N ILE A 256 -18.47 9.48 -12.50
CA ILE A 256 -19.90 9.48 -12.19
C ILE A 256 -20.15 10.53 -11.12
N PHE A 257 -20.97 11.53 -11.41
CA PHE A 257 -21.29 12.61 -10.48
C PHE A 257 -22.73 12.49 -9.95
N ALA A 258 -22.89 12.46 -8.63
CA ALA A 258 -24.18 12.62 -7.97
C ALA A 258 -24.28 14.05 -7.39
N LYS A 259 -25.10 14.89 -8.04
CA LYS A 259 -25.15 16.36 -7.87
C LYS A 259 -25.49 16.85 -6.44
N ASN A 260 -24.78 17.92 -6.02
CA ASN A 260 -25.36 19.19 -5.50
C ASN A 260 -24.39 20.39 -5.76
N ARG A 261 -24.73 21.24 -6.77
CA ARG A 261 -24.32 22.65 -7.11
C ARG A 261 -22.86 23.21 -6.96
N LEU A 262 -22.26 23.51 -8.14
CA LEU A 262 -21.35 24.65 -8.57
C LEU A 262 -19.91 24.78 -7.99
N PRO A 263 -18.93 25.42 -8.69
CA PRO A 263 -18.55 25.40 -10.11
C PRO A 263 -17.37 24.45 -10.37
N PHE A 264 -17.37 23.77 -11.52
CA PHE A 264 -16.36 22.80 -11.92
C PHE A 264 -15.16 23.55 -12.53
N ASN A 265 -13.96 23.45 -11.94
CA ASN A 265 -12.73 23.98 -12.52
C ASN A 265 -12.00 22.85 -13.25
N GLU A 266 -12.29 22.71 -14.55
CA GLU A 266 -11.68 21.69 -15.41
C GLU A 266 -10.27 22.13 -15.84
N ASN A 267 -9.25 21.78 -15.05
CA ASN A 267 -7.93 21.57 -15.64
C ASN A 267 -7.88 20.15 -16.16
N PHE A 268 -8.47 19.94 -17.34
CA PHE A 268 -8.39 18.66 -18.04
C PHE A 268 -6.93 18.26 -18.25
N ALA A 269 -6.70 16.95 -18.20
CA ALA A 269 -5.40 16.34 -18.22
C ALA A 269 -4.48 16.94 -19.29
N ARG A 270 -3.31 17.45 -18.88
CA ARG A 270 -2.25 17.77 -19.82
C ARG A 270 -1.58 16.45 -20.20
N VAL A 271 -2.03 15.87 -21.30
CA VAL A 271 -1.37 14.71 -21.92
C VAL A 271 -0.32 15.24 -22.88
N GLU A 272 0.96 15.14 -22.51
CA GLU A 272 2.05 15.41 -23.44
C GLU A 272 2.44 14.11 -24.13
N SER A 273 1.91 13.91 -25.35
CA SER A 273 2.22 12.76 -26.19
C SER A 273 3.38 13.09 -27.13
N VAL A 274 4.47 12.32 -27.06
CA VAL A 274 5.45 12.25 -28.16
C VAL A 274 4.98 11.11 -29.07
N LEU A 275 4.08 11.42 -30.01
CA LEU A 275 3.33 10.44 -30.79
C LEU A 275 4.21 9.61 -31.75
N SER A 276 4.03 8.28 -31.69
CA SER A 276 3.77 7.45 -32.88
C SER A 276 2.32 6.96 -32.84
N ASP A 277 1.39 7.87 -33.14
CA ASP A 277 0.07 7.67 -33.76
C ASP A 277 -0.81 6.47 -33.32
N LYS A 278 -1.76 6.70 -32.38
CA LYS A 278 -3.22 6.50 -32.57
C LYS A 278 -4.08 6.78 -31.31
N SER A 279 -5.10 7.62 -31.52
CA SER A 279 -6.34 7.84 -30.74
C SER A 279 -6.29 8.07 -29.22
N VAL A 280 -6.41 9.35 -28.83
CA VAL A 280 -7.01 9.76 -27.54
C VAL A 280 -8.53 9.80 -27.73
N GLN A 281 -9.30 9.03 -26.95
CA GLN A 281 -10.77 9.20 -26.86
C GLN A 281 -11.12 9.84 -25.51
N TYR A 282 -11.96 10.88 -25.56
CA TYR A 282 -12.51 11.60 -24.41
C TYR A 282 -13.90 11.08 -24.05
#